data_AF-A0AA47MK80-F1
#
_entry.id   AF-A0AA47MK80-F1
#
_cell.length_a   1.000
_cell.length_b   1.000
_cell.length_c   1.000
_cell.angle_alpha   90.00
_cell.angle_beta   90.00
_cell.angle_gamma   90.00
#
_symmetry.space_group_name_H-M   'P 1'
#
loop_
_entity.id
_entity.type
_entity.pdbx_description
1 polymer ?
#
loop_
_entity_poly.entity_id
_entity_poly.type
_entity_poly.pdbx_seq_one_letter_code
_entity_poly.pdbx_strand_id
1 'polypeptide(L)'
;MYFLQQLKKFNLPRTMMVHFYSSIIESILPSSITIWYAAATAKDKGRLQRVIRSAEKVIGCNLPSLQDLYDSRTLRRAGKIVADPSHPGRKLFETLPSGRRLRSIRTKTSCHNSFSHPLLALSTRPGAPPP
;
A
#
# COMPACT_ATOMS: atom_id res chain seq x y z
N MET A 1 10.58 -6.93 -17.07
CA MET A 1 9.76 -6.68 -18.29
C MET A 1 9.78 -7.83 -19.29
N TYR A 2 10.87 -8.61 -19.37
CA TYR A 2 11.00 -9.77 -20.26
C TYR A 2 9.78 -10.72 -20.22
N PHE A 3 9.33 -11.14 -19.03
CA PHE A 3 8.18 -12.05 -18.91
C PHE A 3 6.88 -11.46 -19.49
N LEU A 4 6.52 -10.21 -19.18
CA LEU A 4 5.32 -9.59 -19.75
C LEU A 4 5.41 -9.46 -21.27
N GLN A 5 6.59 -9.13 -21.80
CA GLN A 5 6.79 -9.07 -23.25
C GLN A 5 6.67 -10.45 -23.89
N GLN A 6 7.16 -11.49 -23.21
CA GLN A 6 7.05 -12.87 -23.66
C GLN A 6 5.58 -13.33 -23.67
N LEU A 7 4.82 -13.03 -22.61
CA LEU A 7 3.39 -13.34 -22.55
C LEU A 7 2.60 -12.62 -23.65
N LYS A 8 2.98 -11.39 -23.98
CA LYS A 8 2.39 -10.64 -25.11
C LYS A 8 2.65 -11.35 -26.45
N LYS A 9 3.86 -11.87 -26.68
CA LYS A 9 4.19 -12.63 -27.90
C LYS A 9 3.35 -13.89 -28.05
N PHE A 10 2.97 -14.52 -26.94
CA PHE A 10 2.09 -15.68 -26.92
C PHE A 10 0.60 -15.36 -27.08
N ASN A 11 0.24 -14.10 -27.39
CA ASN A 11 -1.15 -13.65 -27.59
C ASN A 11 -2.09 -13.98 -26.40
N LEU A 12 -1.56 -13.98 -25.19
CA LEU A 12 -2.37 -14.18 -23.99
C LEU A 12 -3.38 -13.04 -23.83
N PRO A 13 -4.59 -13.34 -23.31
CA PRO A 13 -5.59 -12.32 -23.04
C PRO A 13 -5.06 -11.34 -21.99
N ARG A 14 -5.40 -10.06 -22.16
CA ARG A 14 -4.91 -8.97 -21.29
C ARG A 14 -5.24 -9.21 -19.82
N THR A 15 -6.39 -9.81 -19.53
CA THR A 15 -6.82 -10.18 -18.17
C THR A 15 -5.81 -11.08 -17.47
N MET A 16 -5.28 -12.09 -18.15
CA MET A 16 -4.26 -12.99 -17.60
C MET A 16 -2.94 -12.26 -17.34
N MET A 17 -2.54 -11.36 -18.25
CA MET A 17 -1.34 -10.55 -18.05
C MET A 17 -1.48 -9.59 -16.87
N VAL A 18 -2.66 -8.99 -16.68
CA VAL A 18 -2.98 -8.15 -15.52
C VAL A 18 -2.94 -8.97 -14.24
N HIS A 19 -3.57 -10.14 -14.20
CA HIS A 19 -3.55 -11.01 -13.01
C HIS A 19 -2.14 -11.48 -12.66
N PHE A 20 -1.33 -11.86 -13.65
CA PHE A 20 0.06 -12.24 -13.45
C PHE A 20 0.88 -11.08 -12.89
N TYR A 21 0.75 -9.89 -13.51
CA TYR A 21 1.41 -8.68 -13.02
C TYR A 21 0.98 -8.33 -11.60
N SER A 22 -0.33 -8.27 -11.35
CA SER A 22 -0.88 -8.01 -10.02
C SER A 22 -0.36 -9.04 -9.03
N SER A 23 -0.31 -10.34 -9.33
CA SER A 23 0.21 -11.36 -8.41
C SER A 23 1.70 -11.16 -8.06
N ILE A 24 2.55 -10.83 -9.04
CA ILE A 24 3.97 -10.54 -8.81
C ILE A 24 4.14 -9.24 -8.01
N ILE A 25 3.43 -8.19 -8.41
CA ILE A 25 3.45 -6.91 -7.71
C ILE A 25 2.83 -7.06 -6.32
N GLU A 26 1.88 -7.98 -6.12
CA GLU A 26 1.23 -8.24 -4.84
C GLU A 26 2.07 -9.11 -3.89
N SER A 27 2.98 -9.93 -4.44
CA SER A 27 3.87 -10.81 -3.67
C SER A 27 5.19 -10.14 -3.32
N ILE A 28 5.85 -9.47 -4.28
CA ILE A 28 7.24 -9.00 -4.14
C ILE A 28 7.29 -7.59 -3.53
N LEU A 29 6.53 -6.66 -4.10
CA LEU A 29 6.54 -5.27 -3.66
C LEU A 29 5.87 -5.05 -2.29
N PRO A 30 4.70 -5.62 -1.93
CA PRO A 30 3.89 -5.04 -0.87
C PRO A 30 4.07 -5.69 0.49
N SER A 31 4.74 -6.84 0.57
CA SER A 31 5.21 -7.39 1.84
C SER A 31 6.18 -6.41 2.52
N SER A 32 7.01 -5.74 1.71
CA SER A 32 8.02 -4.79 2.17
C SER A 32 7.66 -3.33 1.90
N ILE A 33 6.73 -3.00 0.98
CA ILE A 33 6.41 -1.61 0.59
C ILE A 33 6.07 -0.73 1.78
N THR A 34 5.32 -1.25 2.75
CA THR A 34 4.93 -0.47 3.94
C THR A 34 6.12 -0.07 4.81
N ILE A 35 7.25 -0.78 4.70
CA ILE A 35 8.46 -0.55 5.49
C ILE A 35 9.35 0.47 4.77
N TRP A 36 9.64 0.26 3.49
CA TRP A 36 10.62 1.08 2.78
C TRP A 36 10.01 2.27 2.03
N TYR A 37 8.71 2.30 1.73
CA TYR A 37 8.13 3.40 0.94
C TYR A 37 8.24 4.76 1.63
N ALA A 38 8.09 4.80 2.96
CA ALA A 38 8.30 6.03 3.75
C ALA A 38 9.77 6.48 3.76
N ALA A 39 10.71 5.53 3.75
CA ALA A 39 12.15 5.79 3.77
C ALA A 39 12.77 6.01 2.38
N ALA A 40 12.09 5.60 1.31
CA ALA A 40 12.61 5.68 -0.05
C ALA A 40 12.64 7.11 -0.58
N THR A 41 13.72 7.43 -1.30
CA THR A 41 13.88 8.74 -1.93
C THR A 41 12.89 8.93 -3.07
N ALA A 42 12.61 10.18 -3.44
CA ALA A 42 11.78 10.50 -4.60
C ALA A 42 12.34 9.87 -5.90
N LYS A 43 13.66 9.75 -6.00
CA LYS A 43 14.33 9.10 -7.13
C LYS A 43 14.02 7.61 -7.21
N ASP A 44 14.04 6.90 -6.08
CA ASP A 44 13.73 5.46 -6.04
C ASP A 44 12.25 5.21 -6.36
N LYS A 45 11.35 6.01 -5.78
CA LYS A 45 9.92 5.99 -6.11
C LYS A 45 9.67 6.23 -7.60
N GLY A 46 10.38 7.19 -8.20
CA GLY A 46 10.30 7.47 -9.63
C GLY A 46 10.79 6.31 -10.51
N ARG A 47 11.88 5.64 -10.11
CA ARG A 47 12.38 4.44 -10.82
C ARG A 47 11.36 3.31 -10.81
N LEU A 48 10.76 3.04 -9.65
CA LEU A 48 9.70 2.03 -9.49
C LEU A 48 8.45 2.39 -10.30
N GLN A 49 8.02 3.65 -10.28
CA GLN A 49 6.88 4.11 -11.08
C GLN A 49 7.13 3.92 -12.58
N ARG A 50 8.36 4.13 -13.07
CA ARG A 50 8.71 3.85 -14.48
C ARG A 50 8.57 2.37 -14.85
N VAL A 51 8.84 1.46 -13.92
CA VAL A 51 8.59 0.03 -14.13
C VAL A 51 7.10 -0.22 -14.29
N ILE A 52 6.25 0.36 -13.43
CA ILE A 52 4.78 0.26 -13.56
C ILE A 52 4.31 0.81 -14.92
N ARG A 53 4.76 2.01 -15.29
CA ARG A 53 4.43 2.64 -16.59
C ARG A 53 4.89 1.80 -17.79
N SER A 54 6.01 1.09 -17.66
CA SER A 54 6.47 0.18 -18.71
C SER A 54 5.60 -1.07 -18.81
N ALA A 55 5.10 -1.60 -17.70
CA ALA A 55 4.13 -2.71 -17.71
C ALA A 55 2.82 -2.28 -18.36
N GLU A 56 2.32 -1.09 -18.02
CA GLU A 56 1.10 -0.53 -18.63
C GLU A 56 1.22 -0.46 -20.16
N LYS A 57 2.36 -0.01 -20.68
CA LYS A 57 2.61 0.04 -22.13
C LYS A 57 2.61 -1.35 -22.78
N VAL A 58 3.12 -2.37 -22.09
CA VAL A 58 3.14 -3.73 -22.62
C VAL A 58 1.72 -4.32 -22.64
N ILE A 59 0.99 -4.19 -21.54
CA ILE A 59 -0.35 -4.78 -21.35
C ILE A 59 -1.43 -3.98 -22.10
N GLY A 60 -1.25 -2.67 -22.25
CA GLY A 60 -2.21 -1.75 -22.85
C GLY A 60 -3.41 -1.46 -21.96
N CYS A 61 -3.22 -1.42 -20.64
CA CYS A 61 -4.23 -1.05 -19.65
C CYS A 61 -3.61 -0.16 -18.57
N ASN A 62 -4.46 0.60 -17.87
CA ASN A 62 -4.04 1.36 -16.69
C ASN A 62 -3.78 0.40 -15.53
N LEU A 63 -2.64 0.57 -14.86
CA LEU A 63 -2.26 -0.17 -13.67
C LEU A 63 -2.26 0.79 -12.47
N PRO A 64 -2.49 0.29 -11.25
CA PRO A 64 -2.45 1.14 -10.05
C PRO A 64 -1.07 1.78 -9.90
N SER A 65 -1.04 3.04 -9.48
CA SER A 65 0.23 3.74 -9.25
C SER A 65 0.96 3.16 -8.03
N LEU A 66 2.26 3.46 -7.91
CA LEU A 66 3.03 3.05 -6.73
C LEU A 66 2.43 3.60 -5.43
N GLN A 67 1.84 4.80 -5.48
CA GLN A 67 1.16 5.40 -4.34
C GLN A 67 -0.13 4.66 -4.01
N ASP A 68 -0.98 4.37 -5.01
CA ASP A 68 -2.22 3.62 -4.79
C ASP A 68 -1.95 2.23 -4.20
N LEU A 69 -0.88 1.58 -4.63
CA LEU A 69 -0.42 0.31 -4.09
C LEU A 69 -0.02 0.42 -2.61
N TYR A 70 0.70 1.49 -2.26
CA TYR A 70 1.07 1.78 -0.86
C TYR A 70 -0.16 2.08 -0.01
N ASP A 71 -1.07 2.94 -0.47
CA ASP A 71 -2.28 3.35 0.25
C ASP A 71 -3.24 2.17 0.44
N SER A 72 -3.52 1.42 -0.62
CA SER A 72 -4.35 0.21 -0.57
C SER A 72 -3.82 -0.80 0.45
N ARG A 73 -2.49 -1.01 0.48
CA ARG A 73 -1.90 -1.96 1.43
C ARG A 73 -1.83 -1.46 2.84
N THR A 74 -1.43 -0.22 3.05
CA THR A 74 -1.39 0.36 4.40
C THR A 74 -2.78 0.34 5.02
N LEU A 75 -3.82 0.67 4.24
CA LEU A 75 -5.21 0.58 4.66
C LEU A 75 -5.60 -0.86 4.99
N ARG A 76 -5.31 -1.82 4.11
CA ARG A 76 -5.64 -3.23 4.37
C ARG A 76 -4.91 -3.79 5.59
N ARG A 77 -3.66 -3.41 5.80
CA ARG A 77 -2.87 -3.82 6.97
C ARG A 77 -3.42 -3.20 8.24
N ALA A 78 -3.74 -1.91 8.22
CA ALA A 78 -4.39 -1.23 9.34
C ALA A 78 -5.73 -1.88 9.69
N GLY A 79 -6.55 -2.20 8.67
CA GLY A 79 -7.81 -2.90 8.87
C GLY A 79 -7.65 -4.26 9.55
N LYS A 80 -6.63 -5.05 9.17
CA LYS A 80 -6.31 -6.32 9.84
C LYS A 80 -5.91 -6.13 11.32
N ILE A 81 -5.12 -5.10 11.61
CA ILE A 81 -4.70 -4.78 12.98
C ILE A 81 -5.90 -4.36 13.85
N VAL A 82 -6.79 -3.56 13.30
CA VAL A 82 -8.01 -3.11 14.00
C VAL A 82 -8.96 -4.29 14.24
N ALA A 83 -9.11 -5.16 13.24
CA ALA A 83 -9.99 -6.32 13.31
C ALA A 83 -9.53 -7.37 14.35
N ASP A 84 -8.22 -7.51 14.60
CA ASP A 84 -7.66 -8.48 15.54
C ASP A 84 -7.57 -7.92 16.98
N PRO A 85 -8.38 -8.41 17.94
CA PRO A 85 -8.34 -7.96 19.33
C PRO A 85 -7.03 -8.27 20.06
N SER A 86 -6.34 -9.33 19.65
CA SER A 86 -5.09 -9.79 20.27
C SER A 86 -3.85 -9.04 19.76
N HIS A 87 -4.00 -8.23 18.71
CA HIS A 87 -2.88 -7.59 18.06
C HIS A 87 -2.24 -6.50 18.93
N PRO A 88 -0.92 -6.52 19.18
CA PRO A 88 -0.26 -5.56 20.09
C PRO A 88 -0.35 -4.11 19.62
N GLY A 89 -0.41 -3.89 18.30
CA GLY A 89 -0.57 -2.58 17.68
C GLY A 89 -2.00 -2.04 17.67
N ARG A 90 -3.02 -2.79 18.10
CA ARG A 90 -4.43 -2.35 18.05
C ARG A 90 -4.69 -1.08 18.87
N LYS A 91 -4.03 -0.96 20.02
CA LYS A 91 -4.13 0.23 20.90
C LYS A 91 -3.73 1.53 20.19
N LEU A 92 -2.93 1.46 19.15
CA LEU A 92 -2.52 2.64 18.36
C LEU A 92 -3.63 3.20 17.50
N PHE A 93 -4.61 2.36 17.16
CA PHE A 93 -5.78 2.74 16.38
C PHE A 93 -6.95 3.17 17.26
N GLU A 94 -6.76 3.24 18.58
CA GLU A 94 -7.74 3.83 19.50
C GLU A 94 -7.61 5.36 19.54
N THR A 95 -8.75 6.04 19.50
CA THR A 95 -8.83 7.48 19.72
C THR A 95 -8.61 7.80 21.21
N LEU A 96 -7.96 8.93 21.47
CA LEU A 96 -7.89 9.51 22.79
C LEU A 96 -9.29 9.94 23.25
N PRO A 97 -9.53 10.13 24.57
CA PRO A 97 -10.83 10.54 25.09
C PRO A 97 -11.39 11.83 24.49
N SER A 98 -10.53 12.70 23.96
CA SER A 98 -10.92 13.92 23.23
C SER A 98 -11.46 13.66 21.82
N GLY A 99 -11.44 12.42 21.33
CA GLY A 99 -11.90 11.99 20.01
C GLY A 99 -11.06 12.48 18.83
N ARG A 100 -10.14 13.43 19.04
CA ARG A 100 -9.49 14.19 17.97
C ARG A 100 -8.18 13.57 17.45
N ARG A 101 -7.54 12.70 18.23
CA ARG A 101 -6.20 12.15 17.93
C ARG A 101 -6.12 10.68 18.35
N LEU A 102 -5.36 9.89 17.60
CA LEU A 102 -5.02 8.51 17.95
C LEU A 102 -3.85 8.42 18.92
N ARG A 103 -3.67 7.25 19.54
CA ARG A 103 -2.48 6.95 20.34
C ARG A 103 -1.23 6.81 19.45
N SER A 104 -0.14 7.43 19.86
CA SER A 104 1.17 7.33 19.17
C SER A 104 2.21 6.64 20.05
N ILE A 105 3.11 5.88 19.43
CA ILE A 105 4.33 5.39 20.09
C ILE A 105 5.46 6.36 19.76
N ARG A 106 6.17 6.80 20.80
CA ARG A 106 7.40 7.56 20.64
C ARG A 106 8.56 6.58 20.42
N THR A 107 8.98 6.41 19.18
CA THR A 107 10.18 5.62 18.83
C THR A 107 11.30 6.54 18.34
N LYS A 108 12.56 6.19 18.65
CA LYS A 108 13.74 6.93 18.18
C LYS A 108 14.17 6.56 16.75
N THR A 109 13.61 5.50 16.16
CA THR A 109 13.97 4.99 14.83
C THR A 109 12.92 5.41 13.78
N SER A 110 13.38 5.83 12.59
CA SER A 110 12.50 6.32 11.50
C SER A 110 11.53 5.26 10.96
N CYS A 111 11.82 3.98 11.19
CA CYS A 111 11.07 2.82 10.68
C CYS A 111 9.67 2.67 11.28
N HIS A 112 9.36 3.30 12.42
CA HIS A 112 8.03 3.22 13.02
C HIS A 112 7.05 4.27 12.48
N ASN A 113 7.56 5.34 11.84
CA ASN A 113 6.72 6.40 11.29
C ASN A 113 5.86 5.92 10.13
N SER A 114 6.24 4.85 9.42
CA SER A 114 5.47 4.25 8.34
C SER A 114 4.09 3.73 8.79
N PHE A 115 3.94 3.40 10.07
CA PHE A 115 2.65 2.99 10.65
C PHE A 115 1.75 4.17 11.03
N SER A 116 2.32 5.36 11.20
CA SER A 116 1.62 6.55 11.71
C SER A 116 0.95 7.39 10.62
N HIS A 117 1.30 7.18 9.35
CA HIS A 117 0.85 8.01 8.23
C HIS A 117 -0.47 7.62 7.50
N PRO A 118 -1.07 6.40 7.62
CA PRO A 118 -2.25 6.09 6.80
C PRO A 118 -3.56 6.77 7.23
N LEU A 119 -3.64 7.37 8.42
CA LEU A 119 -4.95 7.67 9.04
C LEU A 119 -5.57 9.02 8.71
N LEU A 120 -4.88 9.91 7.98
CA LEU A 120 -5.51 11.10 7.40
C LEU A 120 -6.64 10.73 6.43
N ALA A 121 -6.61 9.52 5.85
CA ALA A 121 -7.64 9.01 4.94
C ALA A 121 -8.84 8.33 5.63
N LEU A 122 -8.69 7.87 6.88
CA LEU A 122 -9.80 7.26 7.65
C LEU A 122 -10.53 8.28 8.53
N SER A 123 -9.83 9.32 9.00
CA SER A 123 -10.42 10.39 9.83
C SER A 123 -11.22 11.42 9.02
N THR A 124 -11.15 11.39 7.69
CA THR A 124 -11.85 12.33 6.79
C THR A 124 -13.13 11.77 6.20
N ARG A 125 -13.62 10.60 6.65
CA ARG A 125 -14.99 10.17 6.36
C ARG A 125 -15.96 10.89 7.30
N PRO A 126 -16.82 11.80 6.82
CA PRO A 126 -17.88 12.36 7.64
C PRO A 126 -18.97 11.30 7.82
N GLY A 127 -19.29 10.94 9.07
CA GLY A 127 -20.52 10.20 9.37
C GLY A 127 -20.39 8.81 10.00
N ALA A 128 -19.42 8.56 10.90
CA ALA A 128 -19.50 7.40 11.79
C ALA A 128 -20.16 7.81 13.12
N PRO A 129 -21.24 7.11 13.57
CA PRO A 129 -21.93 7.45 14.81
C PRO A 129 -21.13 7.02 16.04
N PRO A 130 -21.24 7.72 17.18
CA PRO A 130 -20.58 7.33 18.43
C PRO A 130 -21.32 6.16 19.11
N PRO A 131 -20.62 5.35 19.93
CA PRO A 131 -21.24 4.41 20.86
C PRO A 131 -21.99 5.11 22.00
#